data_AF-A0AB36HMU6-F1
#
_entry.id   AF-A0AB36HMU6-F1
#
_cell.length_a   1.000
_cell.length_b   1.000
_cell.length_c   1.000
_cell.angle_alpha   90.00
_cell.angle_beta   90.00
_cell.angle_gamma   90.00
#
_symmetry.space_group_name_H-M   'P 1'
#
loop_
_entity.id
_entity.type
_entity.pdbx_description
1 polymer ?
#
loop_
_entity_poly.entity_id
_entity_poly.type
_entity_poly.pdbx_seq_one_letter_code
_entity_poly.pdbx_strand_id
1 'polypeptide(L)'
;MSGWDWFEEVAAADETDEADRVHWQQCFGTHAGQKVLAELERSILRTALGPQSPDRAIWMREGQRALVLQMARLARGSVERGAADKG
;
A
#
# COMPACT_ATOMS: atom_id res chain seq x y z
N MET A 1 -2.82 28.96 3.09
CA MET A 1 -1.97 27.88 2.56
C MET A 1 -1.24 27.27 3.72
N SER A 2 -1.60 26.04 4.09
CA SER A 2 -0.84 25.30 5.08
C SER A 2 0.32 24.59 4.37
N GLY A 3 1.44 24.34 5.04
CA GLY A 3 2.56 23.58 4.47
C GLY A 3 2.23 22.11 4.12
N TRP A 4 0.96 21.72 4.27
CA TRP A 4 0.42 20.38 4.07
C TRP A 4 -0.49 20.29 2.85
N ASP A 5 -0.75 21.40 2.15
CA ASP A 5 -1.69 21.45 1.01
C ASP A 5 -1.24 20.49 -0.13
N TRP A 6 0.07 20.25 -0.29
CA TRP A 6 0.61 19.30 -1.28
C TRP A 6 0.39 17.82 -0.91
N PHE A 7 0.15 17.48 0.36
CA PHE A 7 -0.23 16.11 0.76
C PHE A 7 -1.67 15.79 0.36
N GLU A 8 -2.56 16.78 0.41
CA GLU A 8 -3.96 16.60 0.00
C GLU A 8 -4.07 16.35 -1.51
N GLU A 9 -3.24 17.01 -2.32
CA GLU A 9 -3.16 16.77 -3.77
C GLU A 9 -2.71 15.34 -4.10
N VAL A 10 -1.74 14.79 -3.36
CA VAL A 10 -1.28 13.40 -3.54
C VAL A 10 -2.36 12.40 -3.13
N ALA A 11 -3.13 12.70 -2.08
CA ALA A 11 -4.24 11.84 -1.65
C ALA A 11 -5.40 11.86 -2.67
N ALA A 12 -5.65 12.99 -3.32
CA ALA A 12 -6.66 13.12 -4.37
C ALA A 12 -6.25 12.42 -5.68
N ALA A 13 -4.95 12.33 -5.99
CA ALA A 13 -4.42 11.61 -7.16
C ALA A 13 -4.53 10.06 -7.04
N ASP A 14 -4.95 9.53 -5.89
CA ASP A 14 -5.18 8.10 -5.63
C ASP A 14 -6.54 7.60 -6.19
N GLU A 15 -7.08 8.29 -7.20
CA GLU A 15 -8.10 7.76 -8.11
C GLU A 15 -7.46 6.77 -9.09
N THR A 16 -6.85 5.70 -8.57
CA THR A 16 -6.60 4.51 -9.40
C THR A 16 -7.95 4.02 -9.88
N ASP A 17 -8.14 3.89 -11.19
CA ASP A 17 -9.38 3.41 -11.79
C ASP A 17 -9.81 2.10 -11.11
N GLU A 18 -11.11 1.92 -10.87
CA GLU A 18 -11.62 0.70 -10.23
C GLU A 18 -11.20 -0.54 -11.03
N ALA A 19 -11.09 -0.42 -12.36
CA ALA A 19 -10.55 -1.45 -13.24
C ALA A 19 -9.09 -1.81 -12.92
N ASP A 20 -8.27 -0.83 -12.56
CA ASP A 20 -6.90 -1.03 -12.13
C ASP A 20 -6.80 -1.63 -10.73
N ARG A 21 -7.88 -1.65 -9.93
CA ARG A 21 -7.88 -2.30 -8.61
C ARG A 21 -8.22 -3.78 -8.67
N VAL A 22 -8.99 -4.20 -9.68
CA VAL A 22 -9.43 -5.59 -9.86
C VAL A 22 -8.25 -6.56 -9.94
N HIS A 23 -7.20 -6.22 -10.70
CA HIS A 23 -6.05 -7.12 -10.88
C HIS A 23 -5.24 -7.31 -9.58
N TRP A 24 -5.19 -6.29 -8.71
CA TRP A 24 -4.55 -6.41 -7.39
C TRP A 24 -5.32 -7.37 -6.48
N GLN A 25 -6.64 -7.24 -6.41
CA GLN A 25 -7.48 -8.13 -5.62
C GLN A 25 -7.44 -9.56 -6.18
N GLN A 26 -7.48 -9.73 -7.50
CA GLN A 26 -7.37 -11.05 -8.12
C GLN A 26 -6.01 -11.70 -7.89
N CYS A 27 -4.92 -10.94 -7.92
CA CYS A 27 -3.58 -11.47 -7.70
C CYS A 27 -3.35 -11.79 -6.21
N PHE A 28 -3.55 -10.78 -5.36
CA PHE A 28 -3.16 -10.83 -3.96
C PHE A 28 -4.26 -11.28 -3.01
N GLY A 29 -5.52 -11.34 -3.44
CA GLY A 29 -6.62 -11.94 -2.68
C GLY A 29 -6.55 -13.48 -2.62
N THR A 30 -5.72 -14.11 -3.44
CA THR A 30 -5.48 -15.56 -3.40
C THR A 30 -4.63 -15.97 -2.19
N HIS A 31 -4.72 -17.24 -1.78
CA HIS A 31 -3.89 -17.75 -0.66
C HIS A 31 -2.38 -17.60 -0.92
N ALA A 32 -1.94 -17.84 -2.16
CA ALA A 32 -0.54 -17.66 -2.54
C ALA A 32 -0.14 -16.19 -2.52
N GLY A 33 -0.98 -15.30 -3.06
CA GLY A 33 -0.77 -13.85 -3.03
C GLY A 33 -0.67 -13.29 -1.60
N GLN A 34 -1.54 -13.75 -0.69
CA GLN A 34 -1.48 -13.38 0.73
C GLN A 34 -0.17 -13.82 1.41
N LYS A 35 0.37 -15.00 1.06
CA LYS A 35 1.70 -15.44 1.55
C LYS A 35 2.82 -14.52 1.08
N VAL A 36 2.80 -14.12 -0.19
CA VAL A 36 3.78 -13.18 -0.74
C VAL A 36 3.69 -11.82 -0.02
N LEU A 37 2.49 -11.28 0.19
CA LEU A 37 2.32 -10.04 0.95
C LEU A 37 2.85 -10.18 2.38
N ALA A 38 2.55 -11.28 3.07
CA ALA A 38 3.04 -11.51 4.42
C ALA A 38 4.57 -11.57 4.50
N GLU A 39 5.23 -12.17 3.50
CA GLU A 39 6.69 -12.21 3.40
C GLU A 39 7.30 -10.82 3.13
N LEU A 40 6.67 -10.03 2.25
CA LEU A 40 7.07 -8.65 1.97
C LEU A 40 6.90 -7.77 3.22
N GLU A 41 5.77 -7.87 3.92
CA GLU A 41 5.54 -7.14 5.17
C GLU A 41 6.58 -7.50 6.23
N ARG A 42 6.89 -8.79 6.38
CA ARG A 42 7.92 -9.25 7.34
C ARG A 42 9.30 -8.71 6.97
N SER A 43 9.70 -8.82 5.71
CA SER A 43 11.05 -8.47 5.26
C SER A 43 11.27 -6.96 5.17
N ILE A 44 10.23 -6.18 4.91
CA ILE A 44 10.32 -4.73 4.69
C ILE A 44 9.80 -3.92 5.88
N LEU A 45 8.58 -4.17 6.36
CA LEU A 45 7.95 -3.34 7.39
C LEU A 45 8.45 -3.67 8.80
N ARG A 46 8.73 -4.95 9.07
CA ARG A 46 9.12 -5.43 10.41
C ARG A 46 10.63 -5.49 10.63
N THR A 47 11.43 -5.16 9.61
CA THR A 47 12.89 -5.18 9.69
C THR A 47 13.43 -3.76 9.60
N ALA A 48 14.30 -3.41 10.54
CA ALA A 48 14.95 -2.11 10.60
C ALA A 48 16.36 -2.17 10.02
N LEU A 49 16.82 -1.03 9.49
CA LEU A 49 18.23 -0.84 9.15
C LEU A 49 19.06 -0.62 10.41
N GLY A 50 20.33 -1.01 10.37
CA GLY A 50 21.26 -0.78 11.48
C GLY A 50 21.61 0.71 11.64
N PRO A 51 22.08 1.14 12.83
CA PRO A 51 22.33 2.56 13.16
C PRO A 51 23.42 3.22 12.29
N GLN A 52 24.24 2.44 11.60
CA GLN A 52 25.31 2.91 10.70
C GLN A 52 24.87 2.95 9.23
N SER A 53 23.57 2.81 8.97
CA SER A 53 23.05 2.78 7.59
C SER A 53 23.10 4.18 6.99
N PRO A 54 23.60 4.33 5.75
CA PRO A 54 23.68 5.64 5.11
C PRO A 54 22.30 6.15 4.73
N ASP A 55 22.11 7.48 4.69
CA ASP A 55 20.83 8.12 4.40
C ASP A 55 20.15 7.59 3.14
N ARG A 56 20.91 7.34 2.06
CA ARG A 56 20.37 6.76 0.82
C ARG A 56 19.69 5.39 1.03
N ALA A 57 20.20 4.57 1.95
CA ALA A 57 19.63 3.27 2.26
C ALA A 57 18.34 3.43 3.08
N ILE A 58 18.31 4.42 3.98
CA ILE A 58 17.11 4.79 4.74
C ILE A 58 16.02 5.26 3.77
N TRP A 59 16.32 6.20 2.87
CA TRP A 59 15.35 6.70 1.89
C TRP A 59 14.81 5.60 0.97
N MET A 60 15.70 4.75 0.44
CA MET A 60 15.29 3.59 -0.35
C MET A 60 14.36 2.68 0.46
N ARG A 61 14.69 2.45 1.73
CA ARG A 61 13.88 1.61 2.61
C ARG A 61 12.49 2.19 2.84
N GLU A 62 12.39 3.49 3.09
CA GLU A 62 11.09 4.16 3.26
C GLU A 62 10.25 4.12 1.97
N GLY A 63 10.88 4.28 0.79
CA GLY A 63 10.22 4.06 -0.49
C GLY A 63 9.65 2.64 -0.64
N GLN A 64 10.42 1.62 -0.26
CA GLN A 64 9.94 0.23 -0.25
C GLN A 64 8.79 0.01 0.74
N ARG A 65 8.83 0.63 1.92
CA ARG A 65 7.74 0.53 2.91
C ARG A 65 6.44 1.12 2.36
N ALA A 66 6.52 2.31 1.75
CA ALA A 66 5.38 2.95 1.12
C ALA A 66 4.74 2.04 0.05
N LEU A 67 5.57 1.45 -0.82
CA LEU A 67 5.11 0.53 -1.86
C LEU A 67 4.40 -0.70 -1.27
N VAL A 68 5.01 -1.38 -0.29
CA VAL A 68 4.39 -2.59 0.32
C VAL A 68 3.06 -2.26 0.99
N LEU A 69 2.96 -1.11 1.66
CA LEU A 69 1.70 -0.65 2.27
C LEU A 69 0.64 -0.36 1.20
N GLN A 70 1.01 0.25 0.08
CA GLN A 70 0.11 0.50 -1.04
C GLN A 70 -0.38 -0.81 -1.66
N MET A 71 0.51 -1.78 -1.92
CA MET A 71 0.15 -3.10 -2.43
C MET A 71 -0.86 -3.79 -1.50
N ALA A 72 -0.60 -3.76 -0.18
CA ALA A 72 -1.49 -4.34 0.81
C ALA A 72 -2.86 -3.64 0.86
N ARG A 73 -2.91 -2.31 0.66
CA ARG A 73 -4.16 -1.54 0.58
C ARG A 73 -4.96 -1.92 -0.67
N LEU A 74 -4.33 -1.94 -1.85
CA LEU A 74 -4.98 -2.29 -3.10
C LEU A 74 -5.49 -3.73 -3.11
N ALA A 75 -4.72 -4.66 -2.52
CA ALA A 75 -5.10 -6.07 -2.39
C ALA A 75 -6.35 -6.30 -1.52
N ARG A 76 -6.59 -5.48 -0.50
CA ARG A 76 -7.78 -5.57 0.36
C ARG A 76 -9.05 -5.03 -0.29
N GLY A 77 -8.91 -4.21 -1.34
CA GLY A 77 -10.02 -3.45 -1.93
C GLY A 77 -10.56 -2.36 -1.00
N SER A 78 -11.40 -1.47 -1.52
CA SER A 78 -12.16 -0.54 -0.68
C SER A 78 -13.27 -1.33 0.01
N VAL A 79 -13.27 -1.35 1.35
CA VAL A 79 -14.31 -2.05 2.14
C VAL A 79 -15.66 -1.30 2.10
N GLU A 80 -15.76 -0.17 1.40
CA GLU A 80 -16.95 0.67 1.38
C GLU A 80 -17.54 0.86 -0.03
N ARG A 81 -18.33 -0.13 -0.45
CA ARG A 81 -19.58 0.08 -1.21
C ARG A 81 -20.32 -1.27 -1.32
N GLY A 82 -21.39 -1.47 -0.53
CA GLY A 82 -22.33 -2.57 -0.77
C GLY A 82 -22.96 -3.29 0.43
N ALA A 83 -22.88 -2.76 1.66
CA ALA A 83 -23.82 -3.15 2.73
C ALA A 83 -25.18 -2.44 2.61
N ALA A 84 -25.52 -1.91 1.42
CA ALA A 84 -26.74 -1.18 1.13
C ALA A 84 -27.38 -1.71 -0.17
N ASP A 85 -27.78 -2.97 -0.17
CA ASP A 85 -28.85 -3.48 -1.03
C ASP A 85 -29.69 -4.48 -0.23
N LYS A 86 -30.60 -3.92 0.58
CA LYS A 86 -31.78 -4.60 1.11
C LYS A 86 -32.96 -3.65 0.93
N GLY A 87 -33.62 -3.80 -0.20
CA GLY A 87 -34.96 -3.26 -0.50
C GLY A 87 -35.84 -4.40 -0.97
#